data_AF-A0A094P3A5-F1
#
_entry.id   AF-A0A094P3A5-F1
#
_cell.length_a   1.000
_cell.length_b   1.000
_cell.length_c   1.000
_cell.angle_alpha   90.00
_cell.angle_beta   90.00
_cell.angle_gamma   90.00
#
_symmetry.space_group_name_H-M   'P 1'
#
loop_
_entity.id
_entity.type
_entity.pdbx_description
1 polymer ?
#
loop_
_entity_poly.entity_id
_entity_poly.type
_entity_poly.pdbx_seq_one_letter_code
_entity_poly.pdbx_strand_id
1 'polypeptide(L)'
;MKVKGMPTPAPRVRRLSIAAACLAFFLTISEPAYATSNLQVSVTIPMVGANLEASAPATPEEVADPNPSLLELDAVKTVDASSMALISVAARKLELARQPDGARAVAKEIIAAKYQWSEKQFTCLDQLWIKESHWNYKARNKVTGAHGIPQALPATKMEVVATDWRTNPVTQITWGLKYIEERYETPCKAWSKFKRSRWY
;
A
#
# COMPACT_ATOMS: atom_id res chain seq x y z
N MET A 1 -13.65 73.98 30.43
CA MET A 1 -14.70 74.20 29.42
C MET A 1 -14.78 73.00 28.49
N LYS A 2 -15.97 72.37 28.42
CA LYS A 2 -16.52 71.45 27.40
C LYS A 2 -15.69 70.23 26.94
N VAL A 3 -15.91 69.13 27.66
CA VAL A 3 -15.80 67.73 27.20
C VAL A 3 -16.87 67.47 26.13
N LYS A 4 -16.51 66.87 24.99
CA LYS A 4 -17.46 66.45 23.93
C LYS A 4 -17.41 64.92 23.82
N GLY A 5 -18.58 64.31 24.04
CA GLY A 5 -18.75 62.89 24.39
C GLY A 5 -18.67 61.90 23.22
N MET A 6 -18.31 60.67 23.59
CA MET A 6 -18.46 59.45 22.81
C MET A 6 -19.95 59.04 22.71
N PRO A 7 -20.43 58.54 21.56
CA PRO A 7 -21.76 57.97 21.45
C PRO A 7 -21.81 56.55 22.04
N THR A 8 -22.81 56.31 22.89
CA THR A 8 -23.21 55.01 23.45
C THR A 8 -23.98 54.15 22.42
N PRO A 9 -23.90 52.80 22.49
CA PRO A 9 -24.61 51.92 21.57
C PRO A 9 -26.09 51.73 21.93
N ALA A 10 -26.96 51.78 20.92
CA ALA A 10 -28.39 51.51 21.02
C ALA A 10 -28.72 49.99 20.98
N PRO A 11 -29.87 49.55 21.56
CA PRO A 11 -30.16 48.13 21.80
C PRO A 11 -30.63 47.35 20.56
N ARG A 12 -30.26 46.06 20.50
CA ARG A 12 -30.72 45.07 19.51
C ARG A 12 -32.18 44.67 19.74
N VAL A 13 -32.99 44.70 18.68
CA VAL A 13 -34.28 43.99 18.64
C VAL A 13 -34.14 42.77 17.72
N ARG A 14 -34.36 41.58 18.30
CA ARG A 14 -34.42 40.28 17.61
C ARG A 14 -35.63 40.25 16.69
N ARG A 15 -35.44 39.90 15.42
CA ARG A 15 -36.53 39.43 14.56
C ARG A 15 -36.33 37.94 14.32
N LEU A 16 -37.14 37.13 15.01
CA LEU A 16 -37.43 35.76 14.61
C LEU A 16 -38.26 35.85 13.31
N SER A 17 -37.82 35.20 12.24
CA SER A 17 -38.66 34.97 11.06
C SER A 17 -38.65 33.49 10.69
N ILE A 18 -39.72 32.87 11.16
CA ILE A 18 -40.49 31.73 10.66
C ILE A 18 -40.30 31.49 9.16
N ALA A 19 -39.70 30.35 8.79
CA ALA A 19 -39.95 29.67 7.51
C ALA A 19 -39.41 28.22 7.58
N ALA A 20 -39.75 27.51 8.66
CA ALA A 20 -39.65 26.05 8.71
C ALA A 20 -40.95 25.48 8.12
N ALA A 21 -41.06 25.42 6.79
CA ALA A 21 -42.12 24.70 6.09
C ALA A 21 -41.76 24.63 4.60
N CYS A 22 -41.09 23.55 4.16
CA CYS A 22 -41.07 22.99 2.79
C CYS A 22 -39.95 21.94 2.62
N LEU A 23 -39.77 21.01 3.57
CA LEU A 23 -38.79 19.91 3.44
C LEU A 23 -39.37 18.61 4.00
N ALA A 24 -40.59 18.29 3.61
CA ALA A 24 -41.24 17.03 3.97
C ALA A 24 -42.18 16.55 2.86
N PHE A 25 -41.64 16.26 1.66
CA PHE A 25 -42.29 15.34 0.71
C PHE A 25 -41.38 14.92 -0.46
N PHE A 26 -40.31 14.16 -0.21
CA PHE A 26 -39.70 13.31 -1.26
C PHE A 26 -38.97 12.12 -0.62
N LEU A 27 -39.74 11.23 0.00
CA LEU A 27 -39.36 9.82 0.13
C LEU A 27 -40.02 9.05 -1.01
N THR A 28 -39.31 8.92 -2.13
CA THR A 28 -39.62 7.92 -3.16
C THR A 28 -38.31 7.34 -3.68
N ILE A 29 -37.92 6.21 -3.08
CA ILE A 29 -37.29 5.04 -3.70
C ILE A 29 -36.13 5.36 -4.65
N SER A 30 -34.91 5.41 -4.12
CA SER A 30 -33.72 4.98 -4.87
C SER A 30 -33.44 3.54 -4.48
N GLU A 31 -33.74 2.60 -5.37
CA GLU A 31 -33.17 1.26 -5.31
C GLU A 31 -31.66 1.40 -5.63
N PRO A 32 -30.73 1.02 -4.74
CA PRO A 32 -29.39 0.74 -5.18
C PRO A 32 -29.45 -0.58 -5.95
N ALA A 33 -29.48 -0.50 -7.28
CA ALA A 33 -29.09 -1.64 -8.10
C ALA A 33 -27.62 -1.94 -7.75
N TYR A 34 -27.41 -2.94 -6.89
CA TYR A 34 -26.10 -3.54 -6.69
C TYR A 34 -25.68 -4.15 -8.03
N ALA A 35 -24.88 -3.42 -8.79
CA ALA A 35 -24.16 -3.96 -9.91
C ALA A 35 -23.14 -4.97 -9.35
N THR A 36 -23.50 -6.25 -9.35
CA THR A 36 -22.55 -7.35 -9.16
C THR A 36 -21.73 -7.45 -10.45
N SER A 37 -20.59 -6.77 -10.47
CA SER A 37 -19.59 -6.99 -11.51
C SER A 37 -18.98 -8.38 -11.32
N ASN A 38 -19.58 -9.40 -11.93
CA ASN A 38 -18.90 -10.67 -12.18
C ASN A 38 -17.80 -10.40 -13.22
N LEU A 39 -16.62 -10.00 -12.75
CA LEU A 39 -15.42 -9.94 -13.58
C LEU A 39 -14.94 -11.38 -13.79
N GLN A 40 -15.56 -12.10 -14.72
CA GLN A 40 -15.01 -13.35 -15.22
C GLN A 40 -13.79 -13.02 -16.07
N VAL A 41 -12.61 -13.02 -15.45
CA VAL A 41 -11.33 -12.96 -16.16
C VAL A 41 -11.07 -14.35 -16.72
N SER A 42 -11.55 -14.61 -17.92
CA SER A 42 -11.15 -15.76 -18.72
C SER A 42 -9.82 -15.43 -19.40
N VAL A 43 -8.73 -16.04 -18.93
CA VAL A 43 -7.43 -16.00 -19.62
C VAL A 43 -7.47 -17.05 -20.72
N THR A 44 -7.61 -16.61 -21.97
CA THR A 44 -7.39 -17.46 -23.13
C THR A 44 -5.89 -17.68 -23.29
N ILE A 45 -5.40 -18.85 -22.90
CA ILE A 45 -4.02 -19.26 -23.19
C ILE A 45 -3.96 -19.61 -24.68
N PRO A 46 -3.13 -18.94 -25.51
CA PRO A 46 -2.89 -19.40 -26.86
C PRO A 46 -2.15 -20.74 -26.77
N MET A 47 -2.83 -21.82 -27.12
CA MET A 47 -2.23 -23.14 -27.28
C MET A 47 -1.30 -23.08 -28.50
N VAL A 48 -0.01 -22.85 -28.24
CA VAL A 48 1.04 -23.07 -29.23
C VAL A 48 1.09 -24.58 -29.49
N GLY A 49 0.76 -24.96 -30.71
CA GLY A 49 0.71 -26.34 -31.16
C GLY A 49 2.06 -27.02 -31.01
N ALA A 50 2.10 -28.05 -30.18
CA ALA A 50 3.08 -29.11 -30.28
C ALA A 50 2.38 -30.29 -30.99
N ASN A 51 2.64 -30.42 -32.29
CA ASN A 51 2.36 -31.64 -33.02
C ASN A 51 3.22 -32.77 -32.44
N LEU A 52 2.57 -33.75 -31.81
CA LEU A 52 3.11 -35.09 -31.65
C LEU A 52 2.02 -36.05 -32.13
N GLU A 53 2.19 -36.52 -33.36
CA GLU A 53 1.46 -37.66 -33.91
C GLU A 53 1.84 -38.91 -33.11
N ALA A 54 0.84 -39.59 -32.55
CA ALA A 54 0.94 -41.02 -32.23
C ALA A 54 -0.46 -41.64 -32.06
N SER A 55 -0.89 -42.29 -33.15
CA SER A 55 -1.70 -43.51 -33.24
C SER A 55 -2.45 -44.02 -32.00
N ALA A 56 -3.78 -44.13 -32.09
CA ALA A 56 -4.55 -45.16 -31.38
C ALA A 56 -4.42 -46.49 -32.18
N PRO A 57 -4.38 -47.68 -31.54
CA PRO A 57 -5.64 -48.32 -31.13
C PRO A 57 -5.58 -49.27 -29.92
N ALA A 58 -6.79 -49.68 -29.51
CA ALA A 58 -7.19 -50.95 -28.88
C ALA A 58 -7.07 -51.13 -27.34
N THR A 59 -8.25 -51.28 -26.73
CA THR A 59 -8.55 -52.09 -25.53
C THR A 59 -8.11 -53.55 -25.72
N PRO A 60 -7.60 -54.21 -24.68
CA PRO A 60 -8.46 -55.18 -23.96
C PRO A 60 -8.29 -55.22 -22.43
N GLU A 61 -9.41 -55.47 -21.76
CA GLU A 61 -9.64 -56.32 -20.57
C GLU A 61 -8.57 -56.41 -19.45
N GLU A 62 -9.00 -55.96 -18.25
CA GLU A 62 -8.93 -56.65 -16.94
C GLU A 62 -7.63 -57.40 -16.54
N VAL A 63 -6.87 -56.84 -15.57
CA VAL A 63 -6.57 -57.47 -14.27
C VAL A 63 -6.29 -56.34 -13.26
N ALA A 64 -7.12 -56.26 -12.21
CA ALA A 64 -6.85 -55.44 -11.04
C ALA A 64 -5.77 -56.11 -10.17
N ASP A 65 -4.69 -55.40 -9.87
CA ASP A 65 -3.74 -55.77 -8.81
C ASP A 65 -4.03 -54.90 -7.57
N PRO A 66 -4.53 -55.48 -6.46
CA PRO A 66 -4.79 -54.75 -5.24
C PRO A 66 -3.51 -54.73 -4.41
N ASN A 67 -2.91 -53.54 -4.29
CA ASN A 67 -2.17 -53.00 -3.13
C ASN A 67 -0.81 -52.38 -3.53
N PRO A 68 -0.50 -51.16 -3.02
CA PRO A 68 0.36 -50.20 -3.70
C PRO A 68 1.81 -50.26 -3.22
N SER A 69 2.76 -50.09 -4.14
CA SER A 69 4.11 -49.65 -3.78
C SER A 69 4.11 -48.14 -3.56
N LEU A 70 3.79 -47.78 -2.32
CA LEU A 70 3.76 -46.43 -1.75
C LEU A 70 5.20 -45.95 -1.49
N LEU A 71 5.93 -45.61 -2.55
CA LEU A 71 7.10 -44.76 -2.43
C LEU A 71 6.62 -43.31 -2.35
N GLU A 72 6.88 -42.67 -1.20
CA GLU A 72 6.45 -41.32 -0.83
C GLU A 72 6.68 -40.28 -1.94
N LEU A 73 5.66 -40.05 -2.75
CA LEU A 73 5.51 -38.84 -3.57
C LEU A 73 4.61 -37.81 -2.86
N ASP A 74 4.38 -37.97 -1.55
CA ASP A 74 3.57 -37.08 -0.72
C ASP A 74 4.34 -35.85 -0.19
N ALA A 75 5.62 -35.73 -0.53
CA ALA A 75 6.41 -34.55 -0.16
C ALA A 75 6.33 -33.40 -1.19
N VAL A 76 5.61 -33.57 -2.31
CA VAL A 76 5.29 -32.44 -3.20
C VAL A 76 4.08 -31.73 -2.62
N LYS A 77 4.32 -30.75 -1.74
CA LYS A 77 3.29 -29.76 -1.40
C LYS A 77 2.85 -29.10 -2.71
N THR A 78 1.68 -29.48 -3.20
CA THR A 78 1.04 -28.80 -4.32
C THR A 78 0.80 -27.36 -3.89
N VAL A 79 1.53 -26.42 -4.50
CA VAL A 79 1.32 -25.00 -4.22
C VAL A 79 0.08 -24.61 -5.01
N ASP A 80 -0.98 -24.24 -4.30
CA ASP A 80 -2.23 -23.78 -4.92
C ASP A 80 -1.93 -22.68 -5.95
N ALA A 81 -2.56 -22.79 -7.13
CA ALA A 81 -2.35 -21.85 -8.23
C ALA A 81 -2.68 -20.41 -7.82
N SER A 82 -3.66 -20.22 -6.93
CA SER A 82 -4.02 -18.90 -6.40
C SER A 82 -2.90 -18.34 -5.51
N SER A 83 -2.24 -19.19 -4.71
CA SER A 83 -1.07 -18.80 -3.91
C SER A 83 0.10 -18.39 -4.79
N MET A 84 0.39 -19.14 -5.86
CA MET A 84 1.42 -18.79 -6.83
C MET A 84 1.11 -17.46 -7.55
N ALA A 85 -0.16 -17.23 -7.90
CA ALA A 85 -0.59 -15.96 -8.48
C ALA A 85 -0.33 -14.78 -7.52
N LEU A 86 -0.68 -14.91 -6.23
CA LEU A 86 -0.41 -13.87 -5.22
C LEU A 86 1.09 -13.61 -5.04
N ILE A 87 1.91 -14.66 -4.99
CA ILE A 87 3.37 -14.53 -4.90
C ILE A 87 3.92 -13.79 -6.13
N SER A 88 3.43 -14.10 -7.33
CA SER A 88 3.86 -13.43 -8.56
C SER A 88 3.52 -11.93 -8.56
N VAL A 89 2.34 -11.56 -8.06
CA VAL A 89 1.91 -10.16 -7.93
C VAL A 89 2.77 -9.43 -6.91
N ALA A 90 3.04 -10.06 -5.77
CA ALA A 90 3.93 -9.51 -4.75
C ALA A 90 5.36 -9.31 -5.27
N ALA A 91 5.90 -10.27 -6.02
CA ALA A 91 7.21 -10.19 -6.65
C ALA A 91 7.28 -9.05 -7.67
N ARG A 92 6.23 -8.87 -8.49
CA ARG A 92 6.14 -7.73 -9.42
C ARG A 92 6.12 -6.40 -8.68
N LYS A 93 5.36 -6.29 -7.59
CA LYS A 93 5.31 -5.07 -6.75
C LYS A 93 6.69 -4.76 -6.15
N LEU A 94 7.40 -5.78 -5.68
CA LEU A 94 8.77 -5.65 -5.20
C LEU A 94 9.70 -5.12 -6.29
N GLU A 95 9.61 -5.66 -7.51
CA GLU A 95 10.44 -5.20 -8.63
C GLU A 95 10.15 -3.75 -9.01
N LEU A 96 8.88 -3.35 -9.05
CA LEU A 96 8.51 -1.95 -9.26
C LEU A 96 9.08 -1.06 -8.15
N ALA A 97 9.00 -1.50 -6.89
CA ALA A 97 9.51 -0.77 -5.74
C ALA A 97 11.04 -0.58 -5.74
N ARG A 98 11.78 -1.31 -6.58
CA ARG A 98 13.23 -1.08 -6.76
C ARG A 98 13.53 0.20 -7.53
N GLN A 99 12.54 0.75 -8.25
CA GLN A 99 12.63 2.05 -8.90
C GLN A 99 12.05 3.14 -7.99
N PRO A 100 12.59 4.37 -8.01
CA PRO A 100 12.10 5.48 -7.18
C PRO A 100 10.59 5.72 -7.26
N ASP A 101 10.02 5.72 -8.46
CA ASP A 101 8.59 5.98 -8.66
C ASP A 101 7.71 4.82 -8.18
N GLY A 102 8.17 3.57 -8.36
CA GLY A 102 7.48 2.43 -7.80
C GLY A 102 7.59 2.39 -6.27
N ALA A 103 8.73 2.79 -5.69
CA ALA A 103 8.89 2.93 -4.25
C ALA A 103 7.89 3.94 -3.66
N ARG A 104 7.71 5.08 -4.33
CA ARG A 104 6.69 6.09 -3.98
C ARG A 104 5.28 5.52 -4.05
N ALA A 105 4.94 4.79 -5.11
CA ALA A 105 3.63 4.16 -5.26
C ALA A 105 3.36 3.16 -4.13
N VAL A 106 4.32 2.27 -3.84
CA VAL A 106 4.22 1.32 -2.73
C VAL A 106 4.09 2.02 -1.38
N ALA A 107 4.83 3.12 -1.15
CA ALA A 107 4.69 3.89 0.08
C ALA A 107 3.29 4.50 0.21
N LYS A 108 2.70 5.05 -0.86
CA LYS A 108 1.31 5.54 -0.85
C LYS A 108 0.31 4.43 -0.50
N GLU A 109 0.47 3.24 -1.08
CA GLU A 109 -0.39 2.10 -0.78
C GLU A 109 -0.29 1.68 0.70
N ILE A 110 0.91 1.60 1.25
CA ILE A 110 1.12 1.26 2.67
C ILE A 110 0.53 2.36 3.58
N ILE A 111 0.70 3.63 3.22
CA ILE A 111 0.13 4.77 3.95
C ILE A 111 -1.39 4.69 3.99
N ALA A 112 -2.02 4.45 2.84
CA ALA A 112 -3.47 4.33 2.73
C ALA A 112 -4.01 3.14 3.54
N ALA A 113 -3.28 2.01 3.53
CA ALA A 113 -3.70 0.81 4.22
C ALA A 113 -3.54 0.86 5.75
N LYS A 114 -2.52 1.55 6.27
CA LYS A 114 -2.12 1.44 7.70
C LYS A 114 -2.16 2.73 8.50
N TYR A 115 -1.83 3.87 7.88
CA TYR A 115 -1.56 5.11 8.62
C TYR A 115 -2.63 6.17 8.41
N GLN A 116 -3.42 6.06 7.33
CA GLN A 116 -4.47 7.02 6.97
C GLN A 116 -3.97 8.48 6.89
N TRP A 117 -2.68 8.68 6.64
CA TRP A 117 -2.11 10.00 6.44
C TRP A 117 -2.57 10.60 5.11
N SER A 118 -2.87 11.90 5.12
CA SER A 118 -3.32 12.61 3.92
C SER A 118 -2.21 12.80 2.89
N GLU A 119 -2.59 13.18 1.67
CA GLU A 119 -1.63 13.47 0.59
C GLU A 119 -0.59 14.53 1.00
N LYS A 120 -0.98 15.53 1.80
CA LYS A 120 -0.04 16.53 2.35
C LYS A 120 1.09 15.89 3.15
N GLN A 121 0.79 14.84 3.92
CA GLN A 121 1.81 14.09 4.67
C GLN A 121 2.72 13.33 3.72
N PHE A 122 2.18 12.73 2.66
CA PHE A 122 3.00 12.10 1.63
C PHE A 122 3.95 13.10 0.96
N THR A 123 3.52 14.32 0.66
CA THR A 123 4.41 15.35 0.10
C THR A 123 5.58 15.67 1.04
N CYS A 124 5.34 15.75 2.35
CA CYS A 124 6.42 15.91 3.34
C CYS A 124 7.36 14.70 3.37
N LEU A 125 6.82 13.48 3.28
CA LEU A 125 7.60 12.24 3.20
C LEU A 125 8.48 12.21 1.95
N ASP A 126 7.91 12.56 0.79
CA ASP A 126 8.64 12.57 -0.48
C ASP A 126 9.81 13.56 -0.44
N GLN A 127 9.59 14.78 0.05
CA GLN A 127 10.68 15.74 0.25
C GLN A 127 11.76 15.23 1.19
N LEU A 128 11.35 14.58 2.28
CA LEU A 128 12.28 14.00 3.26
C LEU A 128 13.14 12.91 2.61
N TRP A 129 12.52 11.87 2.04
CA TRP A 129 13.25 10.74 1.47
C TRP A 129 13.96 11.06 0.15
N ILE A 130 13.55 12.10 -0.58
CA ILE A 130 14.39 12.70 -1.63
C ILE A 130 15.72 13.16 -1.05
N LYS A 131 15.71 13.88 0.08
CA LYS A 131 16.94 14.38 0.70
C LYS A 131 17.79 13.29 1.35
N GLU A 132 17.17 12.21 1.82
CA GLU A 132 17.87 11.07 2.40
C GLU A 132 18.57 10.22 1.33
N SER A 133 17.87 9.88 0.26
CA SER A 133 18.34 8.83 -0.65
C SER A 133 17.91 8.99 -2.11
N HIS A 134 17.12 10.02 -2.45
CA HIS A 134 16.40 10.08 -3.72
C HIS A 134 15.57 8.81 -3.99
N TRP A 135 14.96 8.24 -2.93
CA TRP A 135 14.21 6.98 -2.98
C TRP A 135 15.01 5.77 -3.47
N ASN A 136 16.34 5.83 -3.43
CA ASN A 136 17.19 4.72 -3.83
C ASN A 136 17.37 3.72 -2.68
N TYR A 137 16.82 2.52 -2.81
CA TYR A 137 16.94 1.45 -1.81
C TYR A 137 18.37 0.93 -1.62
N LYS A 138 19.28 1.19 -2.56
CA LYS A 138 20.71 0.86 -2.46
C LYS A 138 21.54 2.02 -1.88
N ALA A 139 20.93 3.16 -1.57
CA ALA A 139 21.65 4.32 -1.05
C ALA A 139 22.41 3.94 0.23
N ARG A 140 23.71 4.24 0.28
CA ARG A 140 24.54 4.00 1.45
C ARG A 140 25.47 5.18 1.69
N ASN A 141 25.40 5.75 2.88
CA ASN A 141 26.40 6.69 3.35
C ASN A 141 27.69 5.92 3.71
N LYS A 142 28.80 6.23 3.04
CA LYS A 142 30.08 5.52 3.26
C LYS A 142 30.70 5.79 4.63
N VAL A 143 30.44 6.96 5.21
CA VAL A 143 31.03 7.41 6.48
C VAL A 143 30.23 6.87 7.66
N THR A 144 28.90 7.06 7.65
CA THR A 144 28.05 6.68 8.79
C THR A 144 27.51 5.26 8.69
N GLY A 145 27.48 4.68 7.49
CA GLY A 145 26.84 3.38 7.24
C GLY A 145 25.32 3.43 7.15
N ALA A 146 24.69 4.61 7.18
CA ALA A 146 23.25 4.76 6.96
C ALA A 146 22.84 4.16 5.61
N HIS A 147 21.71 3.48 5.56
CA HIS A 147 21.32 2.67 4.39
C HIS A 147 19.85 2.79 4.00
N GLY A 148 19.60 2.62 2.71
CA GLY A 148 18.28 2.47 2.12
C GLY A 148 17.54 3.78 1.95
N ILE A 149 16.27 3.66 1.56
CA ILE A 149 15.35 4.77 1.34
C ILE A 149 15.30 5.72 2.55
N PRO A 150 15.08 5.24 3.80
CA PRO A 150 14.97 6.11 4.96
C PRO A 150 16.33 6.52 5.57
N GLN A 151 17.46 6.04 5.03
CA GLN A 151 18.80 6.19 5.61
C GLN A 151 18.87 5.72 7.09
N ALA A 152 18.43 4.49 7.34
CA ALA A 152 18.39 3.90 8.68
C ALA A 152 19.80 3.77 9.31
N LEU A 153 19.92 4.17 10.60
CA LEU A 153 21.17 4.08 11.36
C LEU A 153 20.96 3.48 12.78
N PRO A 154 21.60 2.34 13.11
CA PRO A 154 22.18 1.37 12.18
C PRO A 154 21.11 0.74 11.28
N ALA A 155 21.50 0.32 10.08
CA ALA A 155 20.60 -0.26 9.09
C ALA A 155 19.95 -1.58 9.55
N THR A 156 20.58 -2.31 10.47
CA THR A 156 20.06 -3.54 11.09
C THR A 156 18.75 -3.33 11.84
N LYS A 157 18.37 -2.10 12.19
CA LYS A 157 17.04 -1.80 12.76
C LYS A 157 15.90 -2.20 11.84
N MET A 158 16.13 -2.32 10.53
CA MET A 158 15.11 -2.77 9.58
C MET A 158 14.77 -4.26 9.72
N GLU A 159 15.57 -5.05 10.43
CA GLU A 159 15.35 -6.49 10.66
C GLU A 159 14.09 -6.77 11.47
N VAL A 160 13.58 -5.79 12.23
CA VAL A 160 12.30 -5.91 12.96
C VAL A 160 11.10 -6.05 12.01
N VAL A 161 11.26 -5.64 10.75
CA VAL A 161 10.26 -5.80 9.70
C VAL A 161 10.52 -7.09 8.93
N ALA A 162 11.71 -7.25 8.37
CA ALA A 162 12.16 -8.47 7.71
C ALA A 162 13.70 -8.47 7.55
N THR A 163 14.29 -9.66 7.44
CA THR A 163 15.74 -9.86 7.31
C THR A 163 16.29 -9.50 5.92
N ASP A 164 15.43 -9.39 4.90
CA ASP A 164 15.76 -9.14 3.50
C ASP A 164 15.88 -7.64 3.12
N TRP A 165 15.93 -6.75 4.12
CA TRP A 165 15.90 -5.30 3.96
C TRP A 165 16.96 -4.72 3.01
N ARG A 166 18.08 -5.42 2.81
CA ARG A 166 19.15 -5.00 1.88
C ARG A 166 18.72 -5.02 0.41
N THR A 167 17.79 -5.90 0.06
CA THR A 167 17.34 -6.11 -1.33
C THR A 167 15.85 -5.83 -1.50
N ASN A 168 15.15 -5.56 -0.39
CA ASN A 168 13.71 -5.36 -0.35
C ASN A 168 13.34 -3.90 0.02
N PRO A 169 13.06 -3.04 -0.98
CA PRO A 169 12.57 -1.68 -0.74
C PRO A 169 11.28 -1.62 0.07
N VAL A 170 10.38 -2.62 -0.03
CA VAL A 170 9.12 -2.66 0.74
C VAL A 170 9.41 -2.78 2.23
N THR A 171 10.40 -3.60 2.60
CA THR A 171 10.87 -3.72 3.98
C THR A 171 11.42 -2.38 4.48
N GLN A 172 12.24 -1.70 3.67
CA GLN A 172 12.81 -0.38 4.02
C GLN A 172 11.72 0.69 4.21
N ILE A 173 10.75 0.74 3.29
CA ILE A 173 9.62 1.69 3.34
C ILE A 173 8.78 1.42 4.59
N THR A 174 8.41 0.16 4.83
CA THR A 174 7.61 -0.22 6.00
C THR A 174 8.29 0.18 7.30
N TRP A 175 9.59 -0.09 7.42
CA TRP A 175 10.37 0.32 8.59
C TRP A 175 10.43 1.84 8.73
N GLY A 176 10.72 2.56 7.64
CA GLY A 176 10.83 4.02 7.66
C GLY A 176 9.51 4.71 8.04
N LEU A 177 8.38 4.22 7.54
CA LEU A 177 7.04 4.72 7.90
C LEU A 177 6.74 4.48 9.39
N LYS A 178 7.02 3.26 9.89
CA LYS A 178 6.88 2.92 11.31
C LYS A 178 7.75 3.82 12.20
N TYR A 179 9.00 4.04 11.82
CA TYR A 179 9.91 4.92 12.56
C TYR A 179 9.40 6.37 12.61
N ILE A 180 8.85 6.88 11.50
CA ILE A 180 8.27 8.23 11.45
C ILE A 180 7.05 8.32 12.37
N GLU A 181 6.16 7.34 12.34
CA GLU A 181 5.00 7.29 13.22
C GLU A 181 5.41 7.29 14.70
N GLU A 182 6.30 6.39 15.10
CA GLU A 182 6.70 6.23 16.51
C GLU A 182 7.47 7.45 17.07
N ARG A 183 8.26 8.14 16.23
CA ARG A 183 9.17 9.21 16.68
C ARG A 183 8.62 10.61 16.45
N TYR A 184 7.82 10.79 15.40
CA TYR A 184 7.34 12.09 14.96
C TYR A 184 5.84 12.17 14.82
N GLU A 185 5.12 11.05 14.98
CA GLU A 185 3.68 10.90 14.74
C GLU A 185 3.27 11.08 13.27
N THR A 186 3.88 12.01 12.54
CA THR A 186 3.54 12.31 11.13
C THR A 186 4.76 12.69 10.29
N PRO A 187 4.74 12.43 8.96
CA PRO A 187 5.80 12.82 8.04
C PRO A 187 6.12 14.31 8.03
N CYS A 188 5.13 15.20 8.14
CA CYS A 188 5.39 16.64 8.17
C CYS A 188 6.10 17.08 9.46
N LYS A 189 5.85 16.43 10.59
CA LYS A 189 6.63 16.66 11.82
C LYS A 189 8.08 16.20 11.65
N ALA A 190 8.30 15.04 11.04
CA ALA A 190 9.64 14.53 10.70
C ALA A 190 10.38 15.48 9.73
N TRP A 191 9.72 15.93 8.67
CA TRP A 191 10.29 16.88 7.72
C TRP A 191 10.65 18.23 8.37
N SER A 192 9.78 18.73 9.24
CA SER A 192 10.05 19.95 10.03
C SER A 192 11.31 19.79 10.89
N LYS A 193 11.48 18.63 11.54
CA LYS A 193 12.68 18.30 12.31
C LYS A 193 13.93 18.25 11.42
N PHE A 194 13.86 17.55 10.28
CA PHE A 194 14.94 17.46 9.31
C PHE A 194 15.41 18.84 8.82
N LYS A 195 14.49 19.76 8.52
CA LYS A 195 14.85 21.12 8.08
C LYS A 195 15.66 21.89 9.12
N ARG A 196 15.46 21.64 10.42
CA ARG A 196 16.20 22.33 11.50
C ARG A 196 17.52 21.68 11.84
N SER A 197 17.59 20.35 11.85
CA SER A 197 18.76 19.63 12.37
C SER A 197 19.47 18.73 11.38
N ARG A 198 18.99 18.63 10.14
CA ARG A 198 19.54 17.74 9.10
C ARG A 198 19.47 16.25 9.44
N TRP A 199 18.63 15.91 10.42
CA TRP A 199 18.28 14.55 10.83
C TRP A 199 16.82 14.50 11.25
N TYR A 200 16.22 13.33 11.08
CA TYR A 200 14.97 12.87 11.65
C TYR A 200 15.22 11.43 12.13
#